data_AF-A0A938T0J2-F1
#
_entry.id   AF-A0A938T0J2-F1
#
_cell.length_a   1.000
_cell.length_b   1.000
_cell.length_c   1.000
_cell.angle_alpha   90.00
_cell.angle_beta   90.00
_cell.angle_gamma   90.00
#
_symmetry.space_group_name_H-M   'P 1'
#
loop_
_entity.id
_entity.type
_entity.pdbx_description
1 polymer ?
#
loop_
_entity_poly.entity_id
_entity_poly.type
_entity_poly.pdbx_seq_one_letter_code
_entity_poly.pdbx_strand_id
1 'polypeptide(L)' 'MSDKSLEQLVMLAEITAKEVSDGQLTLMRFENGWKVMFGIPILNSEESEKVSNYKEFTTLKNALRHLVGEV' A
#
# COMPACT_ATOMS: atom_id res chain seq x y z
N MET A 1 -15.87 10.98 -12.24
CA MET A 1 -15.30 9.63 -12.08
C MET A 1 -15.98 8.97 -10.89
N SER A 2 -16.56 7.78 -11.04
CA SER A 2 -17.11 7.04 -9.89
C SER A 2 -15.96 6.65 -8.97
N ASP A 3 -16.12 6.88 -7.67
CA ASP A 3 -15.15 6.44 -6.66
C ASP A 3 -15.00 4.92 -6.74
N LYS A 4 -13.78 4.40 -6.92
CA LYS A 4 -13.56 2.96 -7.05
C LYS A 4 -13.95 2.25 -5.75
N SER A 5 -14.53 1.06 -5.87
CA SER A 5 -14.77 0.19 -4.72
C SER A 5 -13.46 -0.26 -4.11
N LEU A 6 -13.49 -0.73 -2.85
CA LEU A 6 -12.29 -1.28 -2.22
C LEU A 6 -11.74 -2.48 -3.02
N GLU A 7 -12.61 -3.35 -3.53
CA GLU A 7 -12.23 -4.49 -4.37
C GLU A 7 -11.54 -4.05 -5.67
N GLN A 8 -12.05 -3.00 -6.33
CA GLN A 8 -11.41 -2.44 -7.52
C GLN A 8 -10.03 -1.87 -7.22
N LEU A 9 -9.85 -1.24 -6.05
CA LEU A 9 -8.57 -0.70 -5.63
C LEU A 9 -7.56 -1.79 -5.28
N VAL A 10 -8.00 -2.87 -4.62
CA VAL A 10 -7.15 -4.04 -4.35
C VAL A 10 -6.72 -4.70 -5.65
N MET A 11 -7.67 -4.96 -6.55
CA MET A 11 -7.37 -5.56 -7.85
C MET A 11 -6.36 -4.72 -8.65
N LEU A 12 -6.54 -3.40 -8.67
CA LEU A 12 -5.60 -2.50 -9.34
C LEU A 12 -4.22 -2.55 -8.67
N ALA A 13 -4.16 -2.54 -7.34
CA ALA A 13 -2.90 -2.65 -6.62
C ALA A 13 -2.19 -3.99 -6.88
N GLU A 14 -2.92 -5.12 -6.99
CA GLU A 14 -2.35 -6.42 -7.34
C GLU A 14 -1.79 -6.45 -8.77
N ILE A 15 -2.52 -5.86 -9.73
CA ILE A 15 -2.06 -5.73 -11.12
C ILE A 15 -0.77 -4.90 -11.16
N THR A 16 -0.75 -3.74 -10.51
CA THR A 16 0.44 -2.89 -10.45
C THR A 16 1.59 -3.60 -9.74
N ALA A 17 1.33 -4.28 -8.62
CA ALA A 17 2.34 -5.04 -7.89
C ALA A 17 2.99 -6.12 -8.76
N LYS A 18 2.23 -6.76 -9.66
CA LYS A 18 2.74 -7.73 -10.63
C LYS A 18 3.76 -7.12 -11.60
N GLU A 19 3.56 -5.85 -11.97
CA GLU A 19 4.44 -5.14 -12.90
C GLU A 19 5.70 -4.59 -12.23
N VAL A 20 5.59 -4.12 -10.97
CA VAL A 20 6.67 -3.34 -10.33
C VAL A 20 7.40 -4.08 -9.20
N SER A 21 6.83 -5.18 -8.70
CA SER A 21 7.33 -5.87 -7.50
C SER A 21 7.08 -7.39 -7.51
N ASP A 22 7.03 -8.01 -8.69
CA ASP A 22 6.81 -9.46 -8.85
C ASP A 22 5.57 -9.98 -8.11
N GLY A 23 4.51 -9.16 -8.08
CA GLY A 23 3.21 -9.49 -7.45
C GLY A 23 3.15 -9.23 -5.95
N GLN A 24 4.21 -8.69 -5.33
CA GLN A 24 4.24 -8.46 -3.90
C GLN A 24 3.49 -7.18 -3.52
N LEU A 25 2.42 -7.32 -2.74
CA LEU A 25 1.67 -6.20 -2.17
C LEU A 25 1.64 -6.37 -0.65
N THR A 26 2.14 -5.38 0.08
CA THR A 26 2.14 -5.36 1.55
C THR A 26 1.11 -4.36 2.06
N LEU A 27 0.19 -4.84 2.90
CA LEU A 27 -0.80 -4.03 3.61
C LEU A 27 -0.55 -4.18 5.12
N MET A 28 -0.29 -3.07 5.81
CA MET A 28 0.04 -3.07 7.24
C MET A 28 -0.93 -2.20 8.02
N ARG A 29 -1.51 -2.76 9.09
CA ARG A 29 -2.31 -2.04 10.07
C ARG A 29 -1.41 -1.57 11.21
N PHE A 30 -1.43 -0.27 11.47
CA PHE A 30 -0.83 0.36 12.65
C PHE A 30 -1.93 0.82 13.62
N GLU A 31 -1.57 1.29 14.80
CA GLU A 31 -2.53 1.79 15.80
C GLU A 31 -3.43 2.89 15.18
N ASN A 32 -2.81 3.86 14.50
CA ASN A 32 -3.49 5.07 14.01
C ASN A 32 -3.87 5.04 12.52
N GLY A 33 -3.50 3.99 11.78
CA GLY A 33 -3.78 3.94 10.35
C GLY A 33 -3.30 2.72 9.62
N TRP A 34 -3.15 2.89 8.32
CA TRP A 34 -2.74 1.90 7.34
C TRP A 34 -1.54 2.43 6.57
N LYS A 35 -0.57 1.55 6.34
CA LYS A 35 0.52 1.76 5.40
C LYS A 35 0.46 0.66 4.36
N VAL A 36 0.66 1.03 3.10
CA VAL A 36 0.60 0.09 1.98
C VAL A 36 1.79 0.35 1.07
N MET A 37 2.35 -0.70 0.50
CA MET A 37 3.50 -0.61 -0.40
C MET A 37 3.56 -1.79 -1.35
N PHE A 38 4.23 -1.60 -2.49
CA PHE A 38 4.67 -2.68 -3.36
C PHE A 38 5.98 -3.27 -2.82
N GLY A 39 6.12 -4.60 -2.89
CA GLY A 39 7.22 -5.36 -2.29
C GLY A 39 6.95 -5.83 -0.86
N ILE A 40 7.86 -6.65 -0.34
CA ILE A 40 7.89 -7.12 1.05
C ILE A 40 8.98 -6.34 1.79
N PRO A 41 8.67 -5.65 2.91
CA PRO A 41 9.70 -5.06 3.74
C PRO A 41 10.52 -6.16 4.42
N ILE A 42 11.83 -6.14 4.23
CA ILE A 42 12.80 -6.92 4.98
C ILE A 42 12.96 -6.24 6.33
N LEU A 43 12.41 -6.82 7.39
CA LEU A 43 12.47 -6.23 8.74
C LEU A 43 13.86 -6.45 9.39
N ASN A 44 14.90 -5.92 8.75
CA ASN A 44 16.18 -5.64 9.37
C ASN A 44 16.18 -4.20 9.92
N SER A 45 17.22 -3.83 10.67
CA SER A 45 17.30 -2.51 11.32
C SER A 45 17.24 -1.33 10.34
N GLU A 46 17.72 -1.50 9.11
CA GLU A 46 17.79 -0.42 8.11
C GLU A 46 16.47 -0.22 7.34
N GLU A 47 15.77 -1.30 7.01
CA GLU A 47 14.49 -1.22 6.29
C GLU A 47 13.30 -0.92 7.21
N SER A 48 13.41 -1.21 8.51
CA SER A 48 12.40 -0.81 9.49
C SER A 48 12.23 0.71 9.57
N GLU A 49 13.31 1.48 9.41
CA GLU A 49 13.26 2.94 9.31
C GLU A 49 12.55 3.39 8.03
N LYS A 50 12.77 2.71 6.90
CA LYS A 50 12.04 2.99 5.65
C LYS A 50 10.54 2.74 5.81
N VAL A 51 10.15 1.68 6.53
CA VAL A 51 8.75 1.41 6.82
C VAL A 51 8.11 2.52 7.67
N SER A 52 8.87 3.05 8.64
CA SER A 52 8.42 4.15 9.49
C SER A 52 8.15 5.43 8.69
N ASN A 53 8.88 5.66 7.59
CA ASN A 53 8.75 6.82 6.72
C ASN A 53 7.60 6.72 5.69
N TYR A 54 6.98 5.55 5.49
CA TYR A 54 5.81 5.49 4.61
C TYR A 54 4.66 6.32 5.17
N LYS A 55 3.97 7.00 4.26
CA LYS A 55 2.78 7.79 4.57
C LYS A 55 1.70 6.88 5.15
N GLU A 56 1.15 7.32 6.29
CA GLU A 56 0.08 6.62 6.98
C GLU A 56 -1.28 7.23 6.61
N PHE A 57 -2.28 6.36 6.46
CA PHE A 57 -3.63 6.74 6.08
C PHE A 57 -4.65 6.21 7.09
N THR A 58 -5.66 7.01 7.40
CA THR A 58 -6.71 6.62 8.36
C THR A 58 -7.54 5.42 7.92
N THR A 59 -7.68 5.20 6.60
CA THR A 59 -8.43 4.08 6.04
C THR A 59 -7.61 3.33 4.99
N LEU A 60 -7.83 2.02 4.86
CA LEU A 60 -7.22 1.20 3.82
C LEU A 60 -7.57 1.71 2.42
N LYS A 61 -8.81 2.19 2.22
CA LYS A 61 -9.25 2.77 0.95
C LYS A 61 -8.39 3.97 0.55
N ASN A 62 -8.13 4.90 1.47
CA ASN A 62 -7.28 6.06 1.19
C ASN A 62 -5.83 5.66 0.93
N ALA A 63 -5.33 4.65 1.66
CA ALA A 63 -4.00 4.11 1.46
C ALA A 63 -3.83 3.53 0.05
N LEU A 64 -4.77 2.68 -0.38
CA LEU A 64 -4.75 2.06 -1.71
C LEU A 64 -4.94 3.10 -2.82
N ARG A 65 -5.83 4.08 -2.66
CA ARG A 65 -5.99 5.19 -3.62
C ARG A 65 -4.69 5.95 -3.83
N HIS A 66 -3.95 6.22 -2.76
CA HIS A 66 -2.64 6.84 -2.87
C HIS A 66 -1.63 5.95 -3.58
N LEU A 67 -1.59 4.65 -3.23
CA LEU A 67 -0.64 3.69 -3.80
C LEU A 67 -0.80 3.52 -5.32
N VAL A 68 -2.04 3.50 -5.81
CA VAL A 68 -2.36 3.29 -7.24
C VAL A 68 -2.51 4.60 -8.04
N GLY A 69 -2.15 5.75 -7.45
CA GLY A 69 -2.08 7.03 -8.16
C GLY A 69 -3.42 7.76 -8.38
N GLU A 70 -4.41 7.56 -7.52
CA GLU A 70 -5.71 8.27 -7.57
C GLU A 70 -5.77 9.57 -6.74
N VAL A 71 -4.63 10.04 -6.21
CA VAL A 71 -4.56 11.19 -5.29
C VAL A 71 -3.45 12.14 -5.70
#